data_AF-A0A836BLC0-F1
#
_entry.id   AF-A0A836BLC0-F1
#
_cell.length_a   1.000
_cell.length_b   1.000
_cell.length_c   1.000
_cell.angle_alpha   90.00
_cell.angle_beta   90.00
_cell.angle_gamma   90.00
#
_symmetry.space_group_name_H-M   'P 1'
#
loop_
_entity.id
_entity.type
_entity.pdbx_description
1 polymer ?
#
loop_
_entity_poly.entity_id
_entity_poly.type
_entity_poly.pdbx_seq_one_letter_code
_entity_poly.pdbx_strand_id
1 'polypeptide(L)'
;MNAWKRFWTWYENKILGSIIIIAIIQFIQIPHMVWNADLYLEFGLISRLHPALDFLLYGVDLIEIVSIINVGMIVYSLIQKRRKQRLEQTLEEFYTKTSKKL
;
A
#
# COMPACT_ATOMS: atom_id res chain seq x y z
N MET A 1 -26.08 -8.64 16.17
CA MET A 1 -24.63 -8.41 15.94
C MET A 1 -24.20 -7.19 16.72
N ASN A 2 -23.24 -7.34 17.65
CA ASN A 2 -22.78 -6.26 18.53
C ASN A 2 -22.32 -5.03 17.72
N ALA A 3 -22.77 -3.84 18.09
CA ALA A 3 -22.42 -2.58 17.44
C ALA A 3 -20.89 -2.40 17.29
N TRP A 4 -20.14 -2.91 18.27
CA TRP A 4 -18.69 -2.99 18.26
C TRP A 4 -18.12 -3.76 17.07
N LYS A 5 -18.67 -4.95 16.76
CA LYS A 5 -18.22 -5.77 15.63
C LYS A 5 -18.51 -5.08 14.30
N ARG A 6 -19.66 -4.39 14.21
CA ARG A 6 -20.05 -3.61 13.03
C ARG A 6 -19.14 -2.40 12.79
N PHE A 7 -18.72 -1.73 13.87
CA PHE A 7 -17.75 -0.64 13.80
C PHE A 7 -16.39 -1.12 13.26
N TRP A 8 -15.84 -2.20 13.82
CA TRP A 8 -14.55 -2.74 13.36
C TRP A 8 -14.58 -3.18 11.89
N THR A 9 -15.66 -3.82 11.44
CA THR A 9 -15.81 -4.19 10.02
C THR A 9 -15.94 -2.98 9.11
N TRP A 10 -16.64 -1.93 9.53
CA TRP A 10 -16.71 -0.67 8.78
C TRP A 10 -15.35 0.02 8.71
N TYR A 11 -14.63 0.08 9.83
CA TYR A 11 -13.31 0.68 9.94
C TYR A 11 -12.28 -0.03 9.06
N GLU A 12 -12.24 -1.36 9.10
CA GLU A 12 -11.34 -2.17 8.26
C GLU A 12 -11.63 -1.96 6.77
N ASN A 13 -12.91 -1.88 6.37
CA ASN A 13 -13.28 -1.58 4.98
C ASN A 13 -12.91 -0.16 4.55
N LYS A 14 -13.00 0.82 5.45
CA LYS A 14 -12.69 2.22 5.13
C LYS A 14 -11.19 2.47 5.07
N ILE A 15 -10.41 1.89 5.99
CA ILE A 15 -8.94 1.88 5.93
C ILE A 15 -8.46 1.25 4.63
N LEU A 16 -9.06 0.12 4.23
CA LEU A 16 -8.71 -0.53 2.97
C LEU A 16 -8.94 0.38 1.76
N GLY A 17 -10.03 1.15 1.74
CA GLY A 17 -10.25 2.17 0.72
C GLY A 17 -9.19 3.27 0.73
N SER A 18 -8.86 3.81 1.91
CA SER A 18 -7.84 4.87 2.04
C SER A 18 -6.44 4.39 1.65
N ILE A 19 -6.06 3.16 1.98
CA ILE A 19 -4.74 2.61 1.64
C ILE A 19 -4.60 2.42 0.12
N ILE A 20 -5.66 2.03 -0.58
CA ILE A 20 -5.63 1.95 -2.05
C ILE A 20 -5.38 3.33 -2.67
N ILE A 21 -6.00 4.38 -2.13
CA ILE A 21 -5.75 5.76 -2.58
C ILE A 21 -4.29 6.15 -2.33
N ILE A 22 -3.75 5.85 -1.15
CA ILE A 22 -2.34 6.12 -0.83
C ILE A 22 -1.42 5.35 -1.80
N ALA A 23 -1.72 4.08 -2.08
CA ALA A 23 -0.95 3.27 -3.03
C ALA A 23 -0.98 3.85 -4.45
N ILE A 24 -2.11 4.42 -4.89
CA ILE A 24 -2.21 5.11 -6.20
C ILE A 24 -1.37 6.38 -6.23
N ILE A 25 -1.47 7.21 -5.19
CA ILE A 25 -0.66 8.43 -5.07
C ILE A 25 0.83 8.06 -5.14
N GLN A 26 1.22 7.02 -4.43
CA GLN A 26 2.59 6.55 -4.40
C GLN A 26 3.05 5.96 -5.74
N PHE A 27 2.15 5.38 -6.53
CA PHE A 27 2.48 4.90 -7.87
C PHE A 27 2.79 6.04 -8.85
N ILE A 28 2.07 7.16 -8.72
CA ILE A 28 2.31 8.39 -9.50
C ILE A 28 3.69 9.01 -9.17
N GLN A 29 4.25 8.70 -8.01
CA GLN A 29 5.58 9.19 -7.59
C GLN A 29 6.73 8.43 -8.26
N ILE A 30 6.53 7.21 -8.76
CA ILE A 30 7.57 6.44 -9.45
C ILE A 30 8.05 7.16 -10.74
N PRO A 31 7.17 7.65 -11.63
CA PRO A 31 7.59 8.47 -12.77
C PRO A 31 8.37 9.73 -12.40
N HIS A 32 8.02 10.39 -11.29
CA HIS A 32 8.72 11.59 -10.84
C HIS A 32 10.18 11.26 -10.52
N MET A 33 10.42 10.19 -9.78
CA MET A 33 11.77 9.71 -9.46
C MET A 33 12.61 9.41 -10.71
N VAL A 34 12.01 8.79 -11.72
CA VAL A 34 12.70 8.44 -12.97
C VAL A 34 13.04 9.69 -13.78
N TRP A 35 12.07 10.60 -13.93
CA TRP A 35 12.28 11.86 -14.65
C TRP A 35 13.34 12.72 -13.98
N ASN A 36 13.32 12.78 -12.65
CA ASN A 36 14.26 13.55 -11.85
C ASN A 36 15.69 12.98 -11.91
N ALA A 37 15.83 11.64 -11.93
CA ALA A 37 17.11 10.97 -12.14
C ALA A 37 17.66 11.17 -13.56
N ASP A 38 16.78 11.16 -14.57
CA ASP A 38 17.16 11.43 -15.96
C ASP A 38 17.66 12.86 -16.14
N LEU A 39 16.94 13.84 -15.57
CA LEU A 39 17.35 15.25 -15.54
C LEU A 39 18.66 15.45 -14.78
N TYR A 40 18.88 14.72 -13.67
CA TYR A 40 20.14 14.76 -12.93
C TYR A 40 21.33 14.27 -13.77
N LEU A 41 21.13 13.21 -14.56
CA LEU A 41 22.15 12.67 -15.46
C LEU A 41 22.43 13.60 -16.65
N GLU A 42 21.40 14.27 -17.18
CA GLU A 42 21.51 15.17 -18.33
C GLU A 42 22.15 16.51 -17.96
N PHE A 43 21.83 17.08 -16.79
CA PHE A 43 22.33 18.40 -16.39
C PHE A 43 23.68 18.39 -15.66
N GLY A 44 24.15 17.25 -15.14
CA GLY A 44 25.52 16.98 -14.68
C GLY A 44 26.14 17.90 -13.60
N LEU A 45 25.51 19.00 -13.22
CA LEU A 45 26.11 20.11 -12.46
C LEU A 45 25.05 20.90 -11.68
N ILE A 46 24.53 20.38 -10.56
CA ILE A 46 23.80 21.24 -9.58
C ILE A 46 24.14 20.92 -8.12
N SER A 47 24.87 19.85 -7.82
CA SER A 47 25.19 19.47 -6.44
C SER A 47 26.17 20.46 -5.80
N ARG A 48 25.67 21.61 -5.30
CA ARG A 48 26.25 22.54 -4.29
C ARG A 48 25.60 23.93 -4.19
N LEU A 49 24.69 24.36 -5.09
CA LEU A 49 24.22 25.77 -5.11
C LEU A 49 23.03 26.05 -4.18
N HIS A 50 22.07 25.12 -4.05
CA HIS A 50 20.91 25.29 -3.16
C HIS A 50 20.52 23.98 -2.46
N PRO A 51 21.01 23.71 -1.24
CA PRO A 51 20.73 22.48 -0.49
C PRO A 51 19.24 22.20 -0.28
N ALA A 52 18.41 23.25 -0.16
CA ALA A 52 16.97 23.12 -0.01
C ALA A 52 16.27 22.67 -1.30
N LEU A 53 16.76 23.13 -2.46
CA LEU A 53 16.23 22.70 -3.76
C LEU A 53 16.68 21.27 -4.07
N ASP A 54 17.94 20.93 -3.76
CA ASP A 54 18.43 19.55 -3.90
C ASP A 54 17.66 18.59 -2.97
N PHE A 55 17.32 19.01 -1.76
CA PHE A 55 16.51 18.21 -0.85
C PHE A 55 15.03 18.13 -1.27
N LEU A 56 14.44 19.21 -1.79
CA LEU A 56 13.06 19.19 -2.28
C LEU A 56 12.93 18.33 -3.55
N LEU A 57 13.88 18.47 -4.46
CA LEU A 57 13.89 17.75 -5.74
C LEU A 57 14.28 16.30 -5.54
N TYR A 58 15.36 15.98 -4.82
CA TYR A 58 15.90 14.63 -4.72
C TYR A 58 15.71 13.97 -3.34
N GLY A 59 15.58 14.75 -2.28
CA GLY A 59 15.44 14.26 -0.90
C GLY A 59 14.02 13.76 -0.56
N VAL A 60 12.99 14.37 -1.13
CA VAL A 60 11.59 13.92 -0.96
C VAL A 60 11.39 12.51 -1.53
N ASP A 61 11.96 12.24 -2.70
CA ASP A 61 11.93 10.92 -3.36
C ASP A 61 12.52 9.81 -2.46
N LEU A 62 13.57 10.09 -1.68
CA LEU A 62 14.19 9.13 -0.76
C LEU A 62 13.24 8.72 0.38
N ILE A 63 12.44 9.67 0.89
CA ILE A 63 11.44 9.42 1.94
C ILE A 63 10.25 8.66 1.35
N GLU A 64 9.90 8.95 0.09
CA GLU A 64 8.82 8.28 -0.64
C GLU A 64 9.09 6.80 -0.88
N ILE A 65 10.35 6.36 -1.09
CA ILE A 65 10.68 4.92 -1.18
C ILE A 65 10.28 4.18 0.12
N VAL A 66 10.58 4.76 1.28
CA VAL A 66 10.23 4.15 2.58
C VAL A 66 8.71 4.08 2.75
N SER A 67 7.99 5.11 2.29
CA SER A 67 6.53 5.15 2.25
C SER A 67 5.94 4.08 1.31
N ILE A 68 6.47 3.91 0.10
CA ILE A 68 6.09 2.84 -0.86
C ILE A 68 6.15 1.49 -0.19
N ILE A 69 7.26 1.17 0.46
CA ILE A 69 7.49 -0.13 1.07
C ILE A 69 6.49 -0.35 2.21
N ASN A 70 6.29 0.66 3.07
CA ASN A 70 5.34 0.55 4.18
C ASN A 70 3.90 0.36 3.70
N VAL A 71 3.44 1.20 2.77
CA VAL A 71 2.10 1.09 2.18
C VAL A 71 1.93 -0.25 1.48
N GLY A 72 2.94 -0.70 0.74
CA GLY A 72 2.96 -2.01 0.09
C GLY A 72 2.81 -3.17 1.09
N MET A 73 3.55 -3.14 2.21
CA MET A 73 3.42 -4.15 3.26
C MET A 73 2.02 -4.14 3.89
N ILE A 74 1.44 -2.98 4.12
CA ILE A 74 0.08 -2.86 4.67
C ILE A 74 -0.95 -3.44 3.68
N VAL A 75 -0.87 -3.06 2.39
CA VAL A 75 -1.74 -3.62 1.34
C VAL A 75 -1.61 -5.14 1.28
N TYR A 76 -0.37 -5.65 1.26
CA TYR A 76 -0.09 -7.08 1.21
C TYR A 76 -0.68 -7.82 2.42
N SER A 77 -0.45 -7.31 3.63
CA SER A 77 -0.99 -7.89 4.88
C SER A 77 -2.52 -7.96 4.87
N LEU A 78 -3.19 -6.91 4.39
CA LEU A 78 -4.65 -6.87 4.33
C LEU A 78 -5.21 -7.83 3.27
N ILE A 79 -4.56 -7.93 2.10
CA ILE A 79 -4.93 -8.91 1.07
C ILE A 79 -4.75 -10.34 1.61
N GLN A 80 -3.63 -10.61 2.29
CA GLN A 80 -3.35 -11.93 2.85
C GLN A 80 -4.37 -12.31 3.93
N LYS A 81 -4.71 -11.39 4.83
CA LYS A 81 -5.73 -11.60 5.87
C LYS A 81 -7.11 -11.92 5.27
N ARG A 82 -7.52 -11.18 4.23
CA ARG A 82 -8.77 -11.46 3.50
C ARG A 82 -8.77 -12.82 2.80
N ARG A 83 -7.65 -13.21 2.19
CA ARG A 83 -7.51 -14.53 1.55
C ARG A 83 -7.67 -15.65 2.57
N LYS A 84 -7.04 -15.53 3.74
CA LYS A 84 -7.11 -16.55 4.81
C LYS A 84 -8.54 -16.73 5.33
N GLN A 85 -9.24 -15.63 5.61
CA GLN A 85 -10.64 -15.67 6.05
C GLN A 85 -11.57 -16.33 5.03
N ARG A 86 -11.37 -16.06 3.73
CA ARG A 86 -12.17 -16.67 2.66
C ARG A 86 -11.93 -18.18 2.54
N LEU A 87 -10.68 -18.60 2.74
CA LEU A 87 -10.30 -20.01 2.68
C LEU A 87 -10.91 -20.80 3.85
N GLU A 88 -10.87 -20.23 5.06
CA GLU A 88 -11.50 -20.80 6.26
C GLU A 88 -13.02 -20.98 6.06
N GLN A 89 -13.71 -19.97 5.53
CA GLN A 89 -15.15 -20.08 5.20
C GLN A 89 -15.45 -21.18 4.19
N THR A 90 -14.62 -21.31 3.14
CA THR A 90 -14.82 -22.34 2.10
C THR A 90 -14.61 -23.75 2.66
N LEU A 91 -13.65 -23.91 3.58
CA LEU A 91 -13.42 -25.19 4.25
C LEU A 91 -14.58 -25.55 5.19
N GLU A 92 -15.08 -24.61 5.97
CA GLU A 92 -16.25 -24.84 6.85
C GLU A 92 -17.49 -25.26 6.05
N GLU A 93 -17.75 -24.61 4.91
CA GLU A 93 -18.83 -24.98 3.98
C GLU A 93 -18.63 -26.40 3.42
N PHE A 94 -17.40 -26.78 3.08
CA PHE A 94 -17.10 -28.11 2.55
C PHE A 94 -17.28 -29.21 3.60
N TYR A 95 -16.81 -28.98 4.83
CA TYR A 95 -16.98 -29.92 5.95
C TYR A 95 -18.46 -30.10 6.33
N THR A 96 -19.22 -29.00 6.44
CA THR A 96 -20.66 -29.07 6.73
C THR A 96 -21.45 -29.77 5.62
N LYS A 97 -21.10 -29.55 4.36
CA LYS A 97 -21.73 -30.22 3.22
C LYS A 97 -21.41 -31.72 3.15
N THR A 98 -20.19 -32.12 3.52
CA THR A 98 -19.77 -33.52 3.58
C THR A 98 -20.42 -34.24 4.78
N SER A 99 -20.46 -33.60 5.94
CA SER A 99 -21.09 -34.14 7.15
C SER A 99 -22.61 -34.33 7.03
N LYS A 100 -23.30 -33.52 6.22
CA LYS A 100 -24.75 -33.69 5.93
C LYS A 100 -25.04 -34.79 4.92
N LYS A 101 -24.01 -35.33 4.26
CA LYS A 101 -24.14 -36.32 3.17
C LYS A 101 -23.86 -37.76 3.65
N LEU A 102 -23.25 -37.92 4.84
CA LEU A 102 -23.26 -39.16 5.63
C LEU A 102 -24.53 -39.20 6.49
#